data_AF-A0A6V7R464-F1
#
_entry.id   AF-A0A6V7R464-F1
#
_cell.length_a   1.000
_cell.length_b   1.000
_cell.length_c   1.000
_cell.angle_alpha   90.00
_cell.angle_beta   90.00
_cell.angle_gamma   90.00
#
_symmetry.space_group_name_H-M   'P 1'
#
loop_
_entity.id
_entity.type
_entity.pdbx_description
1 polymer ?
#
loop_
_entity_poly.entity_id
_entity_poly.type
_entity_poly.pdbx_seq_one_letter_code
_entity_poly.pdbx_strand_id
1 'polypeptide(L)'
;MPYIHKFLELNVRTYVKYKNIPGIYFFSLDAAKILPVLGARLGALPYYKAKMKESDINGWTEYYSRRQIKTDEETYFKGRYKQISKPEFPASGTLDYWLFERYYLFNTVNGNIIRVGIHHLPWKPAKAAVTYEKDALNSLLPGTLQGETVKAHYVEVLDVIFWLPELIKVHKKDS
;
A
#
# COMPACT_ATOMS: atom_id res chain seq x y z
N MET A 1 -13.70 20.35 -9.02
CA MET A 1 -14.64 20.06 -7.92
C MET A 1 -13.87 19.41 -6.76
N PRO A 2 -13.85 19.96 -5.54
CA PRO A 2 -12.83 19.63 -4.53
C PRO A 2 -13.05 18.33 -3.74
N TYR A 3 -14.21 17.65 -3.88
CA TYR A 3 -14.60 16.54 -2.99
C TYR A 3 -14.63 15.16 -3.67
N ILE A 4 -14.18 15.07 -4.93
CA ILE A 4 -14.21 13.82 -5.70
C ILE A 4 -12.97 12.95 -5.41
N HIS A 5 -11.92 13.51 -4.78
CA HIS A 5 -10.59 12.89 -4.69
C HIS A 5 -10.18 12.39 -3.31
N LYS A 6 -10.90 12.71 -2.22
CA LYS A 6 -10.62 12.14 -0.89
C LYS A 6 -11.43 10.86 -0.70
N PHE A 7 -10.74 9.75 -0.51
CA PHE A 7 -11.32 8.46 -0.18
C PHE A 7 -10.33 7.67 0.67
N LEU A 8 -10.83 6.69 1.42
CA LEU A 8 -9.99 5.76 2.18
C LEU A 8 -9.43 4.70 1.23
N GLU A 9 -8.15 4.39 1.40
CA GLU A 9 -7.43 3.36 0.65
C GLU A 9 -6.60 2.52 1.64
N LEU A 10 -6.52 1.21 1.41
CA LEU A 10 -5.73 0.27 2.19
C LEU A 10 -4.87 -0.58 1.24
N ASN A 11 -3.56 -0.51 1.44
CA ASN A 11 -2.59 -1.10 0.54
C ASN A 11 -1.85 -2.23 1.23
N VAL A 12 -1.88 -3.40 0.61
CA VAL A 12 -1.14 -4.58 1.07
C VAL A 12 0.00 -4.78 0.08
N ARG A 13 1.22 -4.55 0.53
CA ARG A 13 2.38 -4.47 -0.35
C ARG A 13 3.61 -5.10 0.25
N THR A 14 4.55 -5.45 -0.62
CA THR A 14 5.90 -5.85 -0.25
C THR A 14 6.94 -5.06 -1.02
N TYR A 15 8.21 -5.25 -0.67
CA TYR A 15 9.35 -4.67 -1.34
C TYR A 15 10.00 -5.70 -2.25
N VAL A 16 10.31 -5.30 -3.48
CA VAL A 16 10.92 -6.15 -4.50
C VAL A 16 12.11 -5.45 -5.14
N LYS A 17 12.93 -6.23 -5.86
CA LYS A 17 13.96 -5.70 -6.77
C LYS A 17 13.79 -6.33 -8.14
N TYR A 18 13.80 -5.51 -9.19
CA TYR A 18 13.87 -5.99 -10.56
C TYR A 18 15.12 -5.41 -11.24
N LYS A 19 16.01 -6.27 -11.74
CA LYS A 19 17.32 -5.85 -12.31
C LYS A 19 18.05 -4.83 -11.42
N ASN A 20 18.16 -5.12 -10.13
CA ASN A 20 18.77 -4.27 -9.09
C ASN A 20 18.06 -2.93 -8.80
N ILE A 21 16.93 -2.63 -9.44
CA ILE A 21 16.12 -1.45 -9.14
C ILE A 21 15.14 -1.81 -8.01
N PRO A 22 15.21 -1.17 -6.83
CA PRO A 22 14.28 -1.41 -5.75
C PRO A 22 12.92 -0.76 -6.03
N GLY A 23 11.86 -1.42 -5.59
CA GLY A 23 10.51 -0.91 -5.72
C GLY A 23 9.53 -1.57 -4.74
N ILE A 24 8.28 -1.18 -4.86
CA ILE A 24 7.15 -1.82 -4.17
C ILE A 24 6.39 -2.72 -5.14
N TYR A 25 5.68 -3.70 -4.58
CA TYR A 25 4.73 -4.55 -5.30
C TYR A 25 3.44 -4.63 -4.49
N PHE A 26 2.30 -4.37 -5.12
CA PHE A 26 0.99 -4.45 -4.45
C PHE A 26 0.41 -5.86 -4.59
N PHE A 27 0.09 -6.49 -3.46
CA PHE A 27 -0.78 -7.66 -3.42
C PHE A 27 -2.24 -7.25 -3.60
N SER A 28 -2.66 -6.15 -2.97
CA SER A 28 -4.00 -5.60 -3.11
C SER A 28 -4.04 -4.10 -2.80
N LEU A 29 -5.03 -3.44 -3.38
CA LEU A 29 -5.40 -2.03 -3.14
C LEU A 29 -6.92 -1.99 -2.87
N ASP A 30 -7.31 -1.90 -1.61
CA ASP A 30 -8.71 -1.80 -1.22
C ASP A 30 -9.10 -0.32 -1.15
N ALA A 31 -10.19 0.08 -1.83
CA ALA A 31 -10.59 1.49 -1.89
C ALA A 31 -12.11 1.68 -1.72
N ALA A 32 -12.48 2.74 -1.00
CA ALA A 32 -13.88 3.13 -0.84
C ALA A 32 -14.54 3.57 -2.16
N LYS A 33 -13.73 4.09 -3.08
CA LYS A 33 -14.10 4.42 -4.46
C LYS A 33 -13.04 3.84 -5.38
N ILE A 34 -13.43 2.91 -6.26
CA ILE A 34 -12.53 2.48 -7.34
C ILE A 34 -12.41 3.67 -8.29
N LEU A 35 -11.24 4.31 -8.36
CA LEU A 35 -10.94 5.29 -9.39
C LEU A 35 -10.68 4.54 -10.72
N PRO A 36 -11.59 4.59 -11.71
CA PRO A 36 -11.43 3.83 -12.95
C PRO A 36 -10.17 4.21 -13.72
N VAL A 37 -9.69 5.45 -13.52
CA VAL A 37 -8.53 6.01 -14.21
C VAL A 37 -7.22 5.32 -13.81
N LEU A 38 -7.06 4.86 -12.56
CA LEU A 38 -5.86 4.13 -12.14
C LEU A 38 -5.88 2.68 -12.65
N GLY A 39 -7.02 1.99 -12.53
CA GLY A 39 -7.19 0.63 -13.03
C GLY A 39 -7.12 0.53 -14.57
N ALA A 40 -7.73 1.45 -15.30
CA ALA A 40 -7.74 1.46 -16.76
C ALA A 40 -6.43 1.95 -17.39
N ARG A 41 -5.71 2.89 -16.75
CA ARG A 41 -4.39 3.33 -17.23
C ARG A 41 -3.30 2.31 -16.93
N LEU A 42 -3.41 1.56 -15.82
CA LEU A 42 -2.36 0.66 -15.37
C LEU A 42 -2.62 -0.81 -15.71
N GLY A 43 -3.87 -1.26 -15.86
CA GLY A 43 -4.25 -2.64 -16.22
C GLY A 43 -3.72 -3.77 -15.31
N ALA A 44 -2.88 -3.42 -14.34
CA ALA A 44 -2.04 -4.30 -13.53
C ALA A 44 -2.44 -4.29 -12.07
N LEU A 45 -3.05 -3.21 -11.59
CA LEU A 45 -3.13 -3.00 -10.15
C LEU A 45 -4.35 -3.75 -9.57
N PRO A 46 -4.14 -4.54 -8.49
CA PRO A 46 -5.17 -5.39 -7.90
C PRO A 46 -6.13 -4.55 -7.01
N TYR A 47 -6.94 -3.71 -7.65
CA TYR A 47 -7.92 -2.86 -6.96
C TYR A 47 -9.19 -3.63 -6.58
N TYR A 48 -9.61 -3.49 -5.33
CA TYR A 48 -10.84 -4.06 -4.78
C TYR A 48 -11.73 -2.96 -4.22
N LYS A 49 -13.04 -3.02 -4.53
CA LYS A 49 -14.02 -2.12 -3.90
C LYS A 49 -14.22 -2.56 -2.45
N ALA A 50 -14.12 -1.62 -1.51
CA ALA A 50 -14.31 -1.91 -0.09
C ALA A 50 -15.27 -0.93 0.58
N LYS A 51 -16.03 -1.41 1.57
CA LYS A 51 -16.73 -0.55 2.53
C LYS A 51 -15.73 -0.21 3.63
N MET A 52 -15.41 1.07 3.76
CA MET A 52 -14.36 1.53 4.67
C MET A 52 -14.90 2.59 5.63
N LYS A 53 -14.30 2.67 6.82
CA LYS A 53 -14.62 3.66 7.85
C LYS A 53 -13.35 4.09 8.56
N GLU A 54 -13.32 5.35 8.96
CA GLU A 54 -12.30 5.94 9.81
C GLU A 54 -13.00 6.81 10.86
N SER A 55 -12.51 6.77 12.10
CA SER A 55 -13.00 7.63 13.19
C SER A 55 -11.88 7.94 14.18
N ASP A 56 -11.85 9.17 14.69
CA ASP A 56 -11.01 9.54 15.83
C ASP A 56 -11.75 9.27 17.14
N ILE A 57 -11.16 8.44 18.01
CA ILE A 57 -11.70 8.11 19.33
C ILE A 57 -10.57 8.22 20.34
N ASN A 58 -10.66 9.20 21.25
CA ASN A 58 -9.67 9.42 22.31
C ASN A 58 -8.22 9.57 21.78
N GLY A 59 -8.06 10.21 20.62
CA GLY A 59 -6.78 10.40 19.94
C GLY A 59 -6.20 9.13 19.33
N TRP A 60 -6.99 8.08 19.16
CA TRP A 60 -6.70 6.95 18.28
C TRP A 60 -7.53 7.06 17.02
N THR A 61 -6.91 6.79 15.88
CA THR A 61 -7.63 6.62 14.63
C THR A 61 -8.01 5.15 14.49
N GLU A 62 -9.30 4.85 14.58
CA GLU A 62 -9.83 3.53 14.26
C GLU A 62 -10.10 3.43 12.76
N TYR A 63 -9.67 2.31 12.17
CA TYR A 63 -9.74 2.07 10.74
C TYR A 63 -10.34 0.70 10.44
N TYR A 64 -11.29 0.68 9.52
CA TYR A 64 -11.95 -0.53 9.08
C TYR A 64 -12.07 -0.55 7.56
N SER A 65 -11.79 -1.71 6.96
CA SER A 65 -12.02 -2.00 5.54
C SER A 65 -12.66 -3.37 5.39
N ARG A 66 -13.65 -3.53 4.51
CA ARG A 66 -14.17 -4.84 4.12
C ARG A 66 -14.50 -4.86 2.64
N ARG A 67 -13.96 -5.82 1.90
CA ARG A 67 -14.20 -5.95 0.46
C ARG A 67 -15.68 -6.21 0.16
N GLN A 68 -16.16 -5.66 -0.95
CA GLN A 68 -17.50 -5.85 -1.45
C GLN A 68 -17.48 -6.84 -2.62
N ILE A 69 -17.25 -8.13 -2.34
CA ILE A 69 -17.25 -9.20 -3.35
C ILE A 69 -18.40 -10.16 -3.02
N LYS A 70 -19.04 -10.73 -4.05
CA LYS A 70 -20.24 -11.58 -3.89
C LYS A 70 -19.99 -12.92 -3.17
N THR A 71 -18.74 -13.37 -3.07
CA THR A 71 -18.41 -14.77 -2.72
C THR A 71 -17.42 -14.95 -1.58
N ASP A 72 -16.74 -13.90 -1.11
CA ASP A 72 -15.76 -14.06 -0.02
C ASP A 72 -16.39 -13.74 1.34
N GLU A 73 -16.49 -14.77 2.16
CA GLU A 73 -16.54 -14.63 3.61
C GLU A 73 -15.25 -13.93 4.07
N GLU A 74 -15.41 -12.80 4.76
CA GLU A 74 -14.40 -12.19 5.63
C GLU A 74 -13.04 -11.73 5.06
N THR A 75 -12.97 -11.14 3.86
CA THR A 75 -11.80 -10.28 3.56
C THR A 75 -11.99 -8.86 4.12
N TYR A 76 -11.32 -8.58 5.24
CA TYR A 76 -11.43 -7.31 5.94
C TYR A 76 -10.14 -6.92 6.66
N PHE A 77 -10.07 -5.68 7.10
CA PHE A 77 -9.07 -5.20 8.04
C PHE A 77 -9.77 -4.41 9.13
N LYS A 78 -9.30 -4.59 10.36
CA LYS A 78 -9.74 -3.83 11.51
C LYS A 78 -8.57 -3.56 12.44
N GLY A 79 -8.33 -2.29 12.70
CA GLY A 79 -7.27 -1.87 13.60
C GLY A 79 -7.39 -0.41 13.97
N ARG A 80 -6.45 0.05 14.78
CA ARG A 80 -6.31 1.44 15.17
C ARG A 80 -4.85 1.82 15.30
N TYR A 81 -4.56 3.09 15.08
CA TYR A 81 -3.21 3.62 15.19
C TYR A 81 -3.20 5.00 15.86
N LYS A 82 -2.04 5.39 16.39
CA LYS A 82 -1.81 6.69 17.00
C LYS A 82 -0.37 7.12 16.82
N GLN A 83 -0.13 8.37 16.43
CA GLN A 83 1.21 8.95 16.41
C GLN A 83 1.77 9.06 17.84
N ILE A 84 3.02 8.60 18.04
CA ILE A 84 3.69 8.57 19.36
C ILE A 84 5.06 9.25 19.38
N SER A 85 5.52 9.81 18.26
CA SER A 85 6.73 10.63 18.20
C SER A 85 6.52 11.87 17.33
N LYS A 86 7.50 12.77 17.34
CA LYS A 86 7.57 13.83 16.32
C LYS A 86 7.97 13.22 14.96
N PRO A 87 7.54 13.81 13.83
CA PRO A 87 7.98 13.39 12.50
C PRO A 87 9.44 13.76 12.24
N GLU A 88 10.22 12.80 11.73
CA GLU A 88 11.66 12.97 11.48
C GLU A 88 12.05 12.35 10.13
N PHE A 89 13.07 12.91 9.48
CA PHE A 89 13.62 12.31 8.26
C PHE A 89 14.46 11.08 8.63
N PRO A 90 14.23 9.92 8.02
CA PRO A 90 15.05 8.74 8.27
C PRO A 90 16.50 9.00 7.88
N ALA A 91 17.45 8.66 8.75
CA ALA A 91 18.87 8.77 8.41
C ALA A 91 19.25 7.73 7.34
N SER A 92 20.13 8.11 6.41
CA SER A 92 20.63 7.21 5.37
C SER A 92 21.26 5.95 5.98
N GLY A 93 21.06 4.80 5.32
CA GLY A 93 21.53 3.49 5.79
C GLY A 93 20.66 2.83 6.86
N THR A 94 19.64 3.52 7.40
CA THR A 94 18.67 2.90 8.33
C THR A 94 17.63 2.04 7.60
N LEU A 95 16.99 1.13 8.33
CA LEU A 95 15.85 0.37 7.79
C LEU A 95 14.70 1.29 7.38
N ASP A 96 14.42 2.36 8.13
CA ASP A 96 13.33 3.28 7.79
C ASP A 96 13.65 4.01 6.47
N TYR A 97 14.87 4.50 6.29
CA TYR A 97 15.31 5.05 4.99
C TYR A 97 15.17 4.00 3.88
N TRP A 98 15.58 2.76 4.15
CA TRP A 98 15.37 1.68 3.20
C TRP A 98 13.88 1.46 2.91
N LEU A 99 12.96 1.48 3.87
CA LEU A 99 11.54 1.21 3.62
C LEU A 99 10.87 2.32 2.79
N PHE A 100 11.20 3.58 3.03
CA PHE A 100 10.49 4.72 2.44
C PHE A 100 11.02 5.17 1.08
N GLU A 101 12.30 4.98 0.81
CA GLU A 101 12.94 5.44 -0.42
C GLU A 101 12.67 4.46 -1.58
N ARG A 102 11.42 4.47 -2.07
CA ARG A 102 10.90 3.60 -3.14
C ARG A 102 10.25 4.41 -4.25
N TYR A 103 11.01 4.55 -5.33
CA TYR A 103 10.65 5.38 -6.48
C TYR A 103 10.07 4.59 -7.66
N TYR A 104 9.83 3.30 -7.48
CA TYR A 104 9.20 2.45 -8.48
C TYR A 104 8.17 1.51 -7.87
N LEU A 105 7.06 1.34 -8.58
CA LEU A 105 6.11 0.25 -8.41
C LEU A 105 6.34 -0.76 -9.52
N PHE A 106 6.41 -2.04 -9.15
CA PHE A 106 6.44 -3.17 -10.07
C PHE A 106 5.19 -4.01 -9.90
N ASN A 107 4.68 -4.55 -11.00
CA ASN A 107 3.64 -5.56 -10.99
C ASN A 107 3.79 -6.49 -12.22
N THR A 108 2.99 -7.54 -12.31
CA THR A 108 3.01 -8.49 -13.42
C THR A 108 1.67 -8.58 -14.11
N VAL A 109 1.67 -8.52 -15.45
CA VAL A 109 0.48 -8.71 -16.29
C VAL A 109 0.83 -9.63 -17.44
N ASN A 110 0.11 -10.74 -17.57
CA ASN A 110 0.30 -11.73 -18.64
C ASN A 110 1.76 -12.17 -18.79
N GLY A 111 2.46 -12.41 -17.67
CA GLY A 111 3.88 -12.82 -17.66
C GLY A 111 4.89 -11.71 -17.96
N ASN A 112 4.44 -10.48 -18.23
CA ASN A 112 5.30 -9.31 -18.42
C ASN A 112 5.33 -8.46 -17.14
N ILE A 113 6.33 -7.59 -17.04
CA ILE A 113 6.47 -6.69 -15.91
C ILE A 113 5.92 -5.32 -16.28
N ILE A 114 5.10 -4.76 -15.41
CA ILE A 114 4.71 -3.36 -15.46
C ILE A 114 5.55 -2.60 -14.45
N ARG A 115 6.20 -1.53 -14.91
CA ARG A 115 6.95 -0.59 -14.08
C ARG A 115 6.25 0.75 -14.09
N VAL A 116 6.09 1.36 -12.92
CA VAL A 116 5.54 2.70 -12.76
C VAL A 116 6.52 3.50 -11.92
N GLY A 117 6.97 4.64 -12.43
CA GLY A 117 7.74 5.59 -11.63
C GLY A 117 6.86 6.24 -10.57
N ILE A 118 7.37 6.34 -9.34
CA ILE A 118 6.74 7.05 -8.24
C ILE A 118 7.64 8.22 -7.90
N HIS A 119 7.08 9.43 -7.89
CA HIS A 119 7.78 10.62 -7.44
C HIS A 119 7.09 11.16 -6.19
N HIS A 120 7.85 11.27 -5.12
CA HIS A 120 7.42 11.87 -3.86
C HIS A 120 8.64 12.57 -3.24
N LEU A 121 8.40 13.55 -2.38
CA LEU A 121 9.44 14.11 -1.53
C LEU A 121 9.89 13.07 -0.49
N PRO A 122 11.09 13.19 0.10
CA PRO A 122 11.53 12.29 1.17
C PRO A 122 10.48 12.20 2.29
N TRP A 123 10.20 10.98 2.72
CA TRP A 123 9.19 10.75 3.76
C TRP A 123 9.69 11.33 5.09
N LYS A 124 8.79 12.00 5.82
CA LYS A 124 9.05 12.49 7.17
C LYS A 124 8.12 11.79 8.18
N PRO A 125 8.33 10.49 8.45
CA PRO A 125 7.46 9.71 9.33
C PRO A 125 7.63 10.04 10.80
N ALA A 126 6.55 9.95 11.55
CA ALA A 126 6.57 9.72 12.98
C ALA A 126 6.41 8.22 13.28
N LYS A 127 6.87 7.77 14.45
CA LYS A 127 6.53 6.44 14.98
C LYS A 127 5.05 6.42 15.34
N ALA A 128 4.41 5.26 15.14
CA ALA A 128 3.03 5.02 15.53
C ALA A 128 2.92 3.80 16.45
N ALA A 129 2.00 3.87 17.41
CA ALA A 129 1.45 2.68 18.04
C ALA A 129 0.33 2.13 17.15
N VAL A 130 0.24 0.81 17.03
CA VAL A 130 -0.79 0.15 16.23
C VAL A 130 -1.31 -1.10 16.94
N THR A 131 -2.61 -1.33 16.86
CA THR A 131 -3.25 -2.59 17.29
C THR A 131 -4.25 -2.99 16.22
N TYR A 132 -4.24 -4.25 15.80
CA TYR A 132 -5.15 -4.77 14.79
C TYR A 132 -5.50 -6.23 15.06
N GLU A 133 -6.58 -6.69 14.44
CA GLU A 133 -6.99 -8.09 14.46
C GLU A 133 -6.09 -8.89 13.51
N LYS A 134 -5.33 -9.87 14.02
CA LYS A 134 -4.35 -10.62 13.22
C LYS A 134 -5.00 -11.39 12.07
N ASP A 135 -6.14 -12.01 12.34
CA ASP A 135 -6.89 -12.76 11.33
C ASP A 135 -7.42 -11.84 10.22
N ALA A 136 -7.81 -10.61 10.58
CA ALA A 136 -8.18 -9.60 9.61
C ALA A 136 -6.99 -9.26 8.68
N LEU A 137 -5.80 -9.00 9.24
CA LEU A 137 -4.62 -8.76 8.40
C LEU A 137 -4.29 -9.96 7.49
N ASN A 138 -4.35 -11.18 8.04
CA ASN A 138 -4.08 -12.39 7.27
C ASN A 138 -5.11 -12.63 6.15
N SER A 139 -6.36 -12.21 6.32
CA SER A 139 -7.39 -12.29 5.26
C SER A 139 -7.02 -11.51 3.98
N LEU A 140 -6.13 -10.53 4.10
CA LEU A 140 -5.71 -9.67 3.00
C LEU A 140 -4.44 -10.14 2.28
N LEU A 141 -3.76 -11.12 2.84
CA LEU A 141 -2.45 -11.56 2.36
C LEU A 141 -2.58 -12.83 1.52
N PRO A 142 -1.67 -13.05 0.55
CA PRO A 142 -1.64 -14.30 -0.22
C PRO A 142 -1.21 -15.53 0.61
N GLY A 143 -0.94 -15.35 1.90
CA GLY A 143 -0.57 -16.39 2.85
C GLY A 143 -0.68 -15.85 4.28
N THR A 144 -0.31 -16.67 5.26
CA THR A 144 -0.46 -16.32 6.68
C THR A 144 0.85 -15.78 7.25
N LEU A 145 0.83 -14.57 7.81
CA LEU A 145 1.94 -14.06 8.59
C LEU A 145 1.87 -14.54 10.04
N GLN A 146 3.02 -14.95 10.56
CA GLN A 146 3.23 -15.25 11.97
C GLN A 146 4.17 -14.19 12.57
N GLY A 147 3.99 -13.90 13.86
CA GLY A 147 4.80 -12.94 14.60
C GLY A 147 4.06 -11.67 15.01
N GLU A 148 4.84 -10.63 15.31
CA GLU A 148 4.36 -9.34 15.79
C GLU A 148 4.83 -8.20 14.89
N THR A 149 4.17 -7.05 15.00
CA THR A 149 4.54 -5.86 14.23
C THR A 149 5.93 -5.39 14.63
N VAL A 150 6.85 -5.32 13.67
CA VAL A 150 8.21 -4.83 13.91
C VAL A 150 8.25 -3.30 14.00
N LYS A 151 7.54 -2.62 13.10
CA LYS A 151 7.52 -1.16 12.96
C LYS A 151 6.16 -0.68 12.47
N ALA A 152 5.75 0.48 12.97
CA ALA A 152 4.60 1.22 12.48
C ALA A 152 4.93 2.72 12.43
N HIS A 153 4.46 3.38 11.37
CA HIS A 153 4.76 4.78 11.10
C HIS A 153 3.49 5.51 10.71
N TYR A 154 3.47 6.81 11.01
CA TYR A 154 2.39 7.72 10.63
C TYR A 154 2.97 8.90 9.85
N VAL A 155 2.29 9.27 8.77
CA VAL A 155 2.55 10.48 7.99
C VAL A 155 1.21 11.16 7.75
N GLU A 156 1.10 12.42 8.14
CA GLU A 156 -0.14 13.19 8.01
C GLU A 156 -0.50 13.42 6.54
N VAL A 157 0.49 13.78 5.72
CA VAL A 157 0.31 14.02 4.28
C VAL A 157 1.61 13.72 3.53
N LEU A 158 1.46 13.16 2.33
CA LEU A 158 2.53 13.05 1.36
C LEU A 158 1.96 13.21 -0.05
N ASP A 159 2.52 14.15 -0.80
CA ASP A 159 2.22 14.30 -2.21
C ASP A 159 2.98 13.26 -3.03
N VAL A 160 2.24 12.54 -3.87
CA VAL A 160 2.79 11.48 -4.71
C VAL A 160 2.29 11.65 -6.14
N ILE A 161 3.23 11.58 -7.08
CA ILE A 161 2.98 11.59 -8.52
C ILE A 161 3.33 10.20 -9.06
N PHE A 162 2.42 9.61 -9.82
CA PHE A 162 2.66 8.38 -10.57
C PHE A 162 2.86 8.70 -12.04
N TRP A 163 3.97 8.24 -12.59
CA TRP A 163 4.26 8.36 -14.03
C TRP A 163 3.42 7.35 -14.84
N LEU A 164 3.39 7.52 -16.17
CA LEU A 164 2.75 6.53 -17.04
C LEU A 164 3.43 5.16 -16.89
N PRO A 165 2.66 4.06 -16.92
CA PRO A 165 3.22 2.74 -16.84
C PRO A 165 4.06 2.40 -18.07
N GLU A 166 5.10 1.63 -17.84
CA GLU A 166 5.95 1.04 -18.86
C GLU A 166 5.81 -0.48 -18.80
N LEU A 167 5.53 -1.09 -19.96
CA LEU A 167 5.50 -2.55 -20.11
C LEU A 167 6.89 -3.06 -20.49
N ILE A 168 7.49 -3.86 -19.62
CA ILE A 168 8.77 -4.52 -19.83
C ILE A 168 8.48 -5.97 -20.23
N LYS A 169 8.73 -6.30 -21.50
CA LYS A 169 8.57 -7.67 -22.00
C LYS A 169 9.63 -8.57 -21.39
N VAL A 170 9.19 -9.66 -20.76
CA VAL A 170 10.09 -10.71 -20.27
C VAL A 170 10.15 -11.77 -21.35
N HIS A 171 11.24 -11.81 -22.11
CA HIS A 171 11.47 -12.92 -23.03
C HIS A 171 11.83 -14.15 -22.21
N LYS A 172 11.05 -15.23 -22.34
CA LYS A 172 11.51 -16.54 -21.89
C LYS A 172 12.77 -16.83 -22.69
N LYS A 173 13.91 -17.00 -22.02
CA LYS A 173 15.03 -17.71 -22.66
C LYS A 173 14.53 -19.13 -22.88
N ASP A 174 14.48 -19.55 -24.13
CA ASP A 174 14.34 -20.97 -24.46
C ASP A 174 15.47 -21.70 -23.72
N SER A 175 15.09 -22.55 -22.78
CA SER A 175 15.96 -23.44 -22.01
C SER A 175 16.28 -24.69 -22.80
#